data_AF-A0A7C7Q5B3-F1
#
_entry.id   AF-A0A7C7Q5B3-F1
#
_cell.length_a   1.000
_cell.length_b   1.000
_cell.length_c   1.000
_cell.angle_alpha   90.00
_cell.angle_beta   90.00
_cell.angle_gamma   90.00
#
_symmetry.space_group_name_H-M   'P 1'
#
loop_
_entity.id
_entity.type
_entity.pdbx_description
1 polymer ?
#
loop_
_entity_poly.entity_id
_entity_poly.type
_entity_poly.pdbx_seq_one_letter_code
_entity_poly.pdbx_strand_id
1 'polypeptide(L)'
;MLMRLAMRQLRLYSEQPREKRREKVECNVCGGIPRFCSINLCPFFRKLLNVERLREKISRSSIYGPSPPSILVGSYGYPRVRIGALVAVDREEEVKEADNPRVWITRDIESLLAMRLSLLYGREVKPVSAARAGDKMAENMQELAMSSKPVYTELESDKRPLLRAGFLARTAPFGPVANVLQLN
;
A
#
# COMPACT_ATOMS: atom_id res chain seq x y z
N MET A 1 22.01 -3.85 26.56
CA MET A 1 22.29 -3.60 25.13
C MET A 1 21.01 -3.42 24.29
N LEU A 2 20.02 -4.32 24.43
CA LEU A 2 18.71 -4.23 23.75
C LEU A 2 17.92 -2.94 24.04
N MET A 3 17.91 -2.48 25.30
CA MET A 3 17.22 -1.24 25.69
C MET A 3 17.79 0.02 25.02
N ARG A 4 19.12 0.06 24.79
CA ARG A 4 19.78 1.18 24.09
C ARG A 4 19.40 1.19 22.60
N LEU A 5 19.29 0.03 21.97
CA LEU A 5 18.83 -0.08 20.57
C LEU A 5 17.36 0.30 20.43
N ALA A 6 16.49 -0.16 21.34
CA ALA A 6 15.07 0.19 21.37
C ALA A 6 14.84 1.71 21.58
N MET A 7 15.57 2.33 22.52
CA MET A 7 15.53 3.79 22.70
C MET A 7 16.10 4.55 21.49
N ARG A 8 17.15 4.04 20.85
CA ARG A 8 17.72 4.65 19.64
C ARG A 8 16.74 4.57 18.47
N GLN A 9 15.99 3.48 18.37
CA GLN A 9 14.90 3.33 17.41
C GLN A 9 13.76 4.33 17.70
N LEU A 10 13.27 4.40 18.93
CA LEU A 10 12.23 5.38 19.32
C LEU A 10 12.63 6.84 19.04
N ARG A 11 13.92 7.16 19.19
CA ARG A 11 14.47 8.50 18.89
C ARG A 11 14.65 8.78 17.41
N LEU A 12 14.89 7.75 16.59
CA LEU A 12 14.90 7.85 15.13
C LEU A 12 13.47 7.97 14.57
N TYR A 13 12.48 7.42 15.27
CA TYR A 13 11.05 7.46 14.92
C TYR A 13 10.26 8.55 15.65
N SER A 14 10.89 9.41 16.45
CA SER A 14 10.21 10.55 17.05
C SER A 14 9.99 11.63 15.99
N GLU A 15 8.73 12.00 15.75
CA GLU A 15 8.33 13.02 14.76
C GLU A 15 9.13 14.33 14.95
N GLN A 16 9.63 14.89 13.86
CA GLN A 16 10.41 16.12 13.93
C GLN A 16 9.51 17.33 14.22
N PRO A 17 9.97 18.36 14.97
CA PRO A 17 9.16 19.53 15.32
C PRO A 17 8.57 20.30 14.12
N ARG A 18 9.16 20.16 12.93
CA ARG A 18 8.63 20.76 11.68
C ARG A 18 7.39 20.05 11.14
N GLU A 19 7.20 18.76 11.43
CA GLU A 19 5.99 18.00 11.06
C GLU A 19 4.75 18.44 11.86
N LYS A 20 4.94 19.00 13.06
CA LYS A 20 3.86 19.56 13.89
C LYS A 20 3.16 20.78 13.27
N ARG A 21 3.78 21.42 12.28
CA ARG A 21 3.25 22.64 11.65
C ARG A 21 2.43 22.32 10.39
N ARG A 22 1.75 21.18 10.36
CA ARG A 22 0.72 20.89 9.34
C ARG A 22 -0.59 21.46 9.83
N GLU A 23 -1.24 22.24 8.98
CA GLU A 23 -2.59 22.75 9.16
C GLU A 23 -3.48 21.59 9.64
N LYS A 24 -3.93 21.66 10.89
CA LYS A 24 -4.76 20.63 11.48
C LYS A 24 -6.09 20.66 10.75
N VAL A 25 -6.34 19.68 9.88
CA VAL A 25 -7.68 19.45 9.34
C VAL A 25 -8.52 18.86 10.48
N GLU A 26 -9.13 19.74 11.27
CA GLU A 26 -9.99 19.34 12.39
C GLU A 26 -11.33 18.84 11.85
N CYS A 27 -11.40 17.55 11.54
CA CYS A 27 -12.66 16.87 11.31
C CYS A 27 -13.36 16.63 12.66
N ASN A 28 -14.59 17.10 12.83
CA ASN A 28 -15.40 16.88 14.04
C ASN A 28 -15.71 15.41 14.35
N VAL A 29 -15.55 14.49 13.39
CA VAL A 29 -15.77 13.04 13.60
C VAL A 29 -14.49 12.33 14.09
N CYS A 30 -13.34 12.60 13.47
CA CYS A 30 -12.10 11.87 13.76
C CYS A 30 -10.97 12.70 14.37
N GLY A 31 -11.13 14.01 14.50
CA GLY A 31 -10.07 14.93 14.94
C GLY A 31 -8.84 14.91 14.04
N GLY A 32 -8.98 14.49 12.77
CA GLY A 32 -7.86 14.30 11.85
C GLY A 32 -7.11 12.97 12.03
N ILE A 33 -7.59 12.05 12.88
CA ILE A 33 -7.00 10.71 13.04
C ILE A 33 -7.40 9.84 11.84
N PRO A 34 -6.44 9.37 11.03
CA PRO A 34 -6.74 8.52 9.88
C PRO A 34 -7.48 7.25 10.32
N ARG A 35 -8.51 6.87 9.57
CA ARG A 35 -9.31 5.63 9.76
C ARG A 35 -10.10 5.51 11.07
N PHE A 36 -10.17 6.56 11.89
CA PHE A 36 -11.12 6.57 13.01
C PHE A 36 -12.57 6.59 12.51
N CYS A 37 -12.83 7.32 11.42
CA CYS A 37 -14.06 7.22 10.65
C CYS A 37 -13.91 6.24 9.46
N SER A 38 -15.04 5.79 8.90
CA SER A 38 -15.03 4.98 7.67
C SER A 38 -14.47 5.80 6.49
N ILE A 39 -13.65 5.18 5.65
CA ILE A 39 -13.08 5.81 4.45
C ILE A 39 -14.16 6.36 3.52
N ASN A 40 -15.29 5.65 3.41
CA ASN A 40 -16.43 6.10 2.60
C ASN A 40 -17.12 7.35 3.18
N LEU A 41 -16.94 7.61 4.48
CA LEU A 41 -17.52 8.76 5.19
C LEU A 41 -16.55 9.94 5.25
N CYS A 42 -15.24 9.71 5.20
CA CYS A 42 -14.25 10.78 5.29
C CYS A 42 -14.22 11.61 3.98
N PRO A 43 -14.58 12.92 4.01
CA PRO A 43 -14.59 13.74 2.80
C PRO A 43 -13.21 13.88 2.16
N PHE A 44 -12.17 13.98 2.98
CA PHE A 44 -10.78 14.06 2.53
C PHE A 44 -10.36 12.80 1.77
N PHE A 45 -10.53 11.62 2.36
CA PHE A 45 -10.18 10.37 1.69
C PHE A 45 -11.10 10.07 0.50
N ARG A 46 -12.39 10.44 0.56
CA ARG A 46 -13.31 10.26 -0.57
C ARG A 46 -12.85 11.06 -1.79
N LYS A 47 -12.39 12.30 -1.57
CA LYS A 47 -11.80 13.15 -2.62
C LYS A 47 -10.50 12.53 -3.16
N LEU A 48 -9.58 12.13 -2.29
CA LEU A 48 -8.27 11.58 -2.70
C LEU A 48 -8.37 10.26 -3.45
N LEU A 49 -9.20 9.33 -2.97
CA LEU A 49 -9.33 7.99 -3.53
C LEU A 49 -10.18 7.96 -4.82
N ASN A 50 -10.90 9.05 -5.14
CA ASN A 50 -11.95 9.04 -6.17
C ASN A 50 -12.77 7.73 -6.11
N VAL A 51 -13.41 7.52 -4.96
CA VAL A 51 -14.01 6.24 -4.54
C VAL A 51 -14.91 5.62 -5.60
N GLU A 52 -15.64 6.45 -6.34
CA GLU A 52 -16.55 6.01 -7.42
C GLU A 52 -15.76 5.37 -8.57
N ARG A 53 -14.73 6.06 -9.08
CA ARG A 53 -13.85 5.55 -10.14
C ARG A 53 -13.10 4.28 -9.72
N LEU A 54 -12.60 4.22 -8.49
CA LEU A 54 -11.96 3.01 -7.97
C LEU A 54 -12.93 1.83 -7.88
N ARG A 55 -14.18 2.05 -7.43
CA ARG A 55 -15.20 1.01 -7.35
C ARG A 55 -15.54 0.40 -8.70
N GLU A 56 -15.63 1.22 -9.74
CA GLU A 56 -15.87 0.76 -11.10
C GLU A 56 -14.72 -0.16 -11.56
N LYS A 57 -13.47 0.26 -11.34
CA LYS A 57 -12.30 -0.49 -11.77
C LYS A 57 -12.03 -1.77 -10.96
N ILE A 58 -12.39 -1.80 -9.68
CA ILE A 58 -12.27 -3.00 -8.82
C ILE A 58 -13.56 -3.85 -8.79
N SER A 59 -14.52 -3.60 -9.69
CA SER A 59 -15.78 -4.35 -9.73
C SER A 59 -15.61 -5.82 -10.16
N ARG A 60 -14.48 -6.12 -10.80
CA ARG A 60 -14.10 -7.44 -11.34
C ARG A 60 -13.20 -8.20 -10.37
N SER A 61 -13.16 -9.53 -10.54
CA SER A 61 -12.29 -10.44 -9.80
C SER A 61 -10.88 -10.56 -10.40
N SER A 62 -10.71 -10.28 -11.70
CA SER A 62 -9.40 -10.12 -12.33
C SER A 62 -9.08 -8.63 -12.49
N ILE A 63 -7.85 -8.27 -12.12
CA ILE A 63 -7.31 -6.91 -12.15
C ILE A 63 -6.00 -6.95 -12.88
N TYR A 64 -5.88 -6.13 -13.91
CA TYR A 64 -4.68 -6.02 -14.72
C TYR A 64 -4.19 -4.58 -14.66
N GLY A 65 -2.89 -4.42 -14.44
CA GLY A 65 -2.27 -3.10 -14.45
C GLY A 65 -0.77 -3.16 -14.14
N PRO A 66 -0.07 -2.03 -14.31
CA PRO A 66 1.33 -1.94 -13.95
C PRO A 66 1.48 -1.98 -12.43
N SER A 67 2.30 -2.92 -11.94
CA SER A 67 2.86 -2.91 -10.60
C SER A 67 4.15 -2.08 -10.62
N PRO A 68 4.38 -1.16 -9.66
CA PRO A 68 5.73 -0.70 -9.43
C PRO A 68 6.59 -1.91 -9.01
N PRO A 69 7.93 -1.80 -9.05
CA PRO A 69 8.82 -2.87 -8.60
C PRO A 69 8.81 -3.04 -7.07
N SER A 70 7.68 -2.79 -6.41
CA SER A 70 7.52 -2.92 -4.98
C SER A 70 6.52 -4.02 -4.63
N ILE A 71 6.91 -4.80 -3.63
CA ILE A 71 6.08 -5.79 -2.97
C ILE A 71 5.90 -5.40 -1.52
N LEU A 72 4.83 -5.89 -0.90
CA LEU A 72 4.54 -5.66 0.51
C LEU A 72 4.48 -6.98 1.28
N VAL A 73 5.47 -7.15 2.16
CA VAL A 73 5.57 -8.24 3.14
C VAL A 73 5.16 -7.71 4.51
N GLY A 74 4.10 -8.28 5.09
CA GLY A 74 3.66 -7.98 6.45
C GLY A 74 4.41 -8.77 7.52
N SER A 75 4.31 -8.34 8.78
CA SER A 75 4.86 -9.07 9.94
C SER A 75 3.79 -9.78 10.79
N TYR A 76 2.52 -9.43 10.60
CA TYR A 76 1.42 -10.01 11.36
C TYR A 76 1.23 -11.49 11.02
N GLY A 77 1.22 -12.34 12.04
CA GLY A 77 1.00 -13.79 11.90
C GLY A 77 2.26 -14.63 11.73
N TYR A 78 3.46 -14.04 11.87
CA TYR A 78 4.74 -14.76 11.75
C TYR A 78 4.71 -16.10 12.52
N PRO A 79 5.15 -17.22 11.90
CA PRO A 79 5.88 -17.31 10.62
C PRO A 79 5.00 -17.33 9.36
N ARG A 80 3.67 -17.25 9.48
CA ARG A 80 2.73 -17.15 8.35
C ARG A 80 2.32 -15.71 8.13
N VAL A 81 2.94 -15.07 7.15
CA VAL A 81 2.80 -13.63 6.91
C VAL A 81 1.97 -13.36 5.67
N ARG A 82 1.41 -12.14 5.61
CA ARG A 82 0.79 -11.64 4.39
C ARG A 82 1.86 -11.15 3.43
N ILE A 83 1.82 -11.62 2.21
CA ILE A 83 2.73 -11.21 1.14
C ILE A 83 1.90 -10.87 -0.11
N GLY A 84 2.28 -9.83 -0.85
CA GLY A 84 1.47 -9.33 -1.96
C GLY A 84 2.19 -8.27 -2.79
N ALA A 85 1.72 -8.07 -4.02
CA ALA A 85 2.16 -6.97 -4.88
C ALA A 85 1.17 -5.80 -4.83
N LEU A 86 1.64 -4.65 -5.31
CA LEU A 86 0.84 -3.43 -5.44
C LEU A 86 0.55 -3.20 -6.92
N VAL A 87 -0.69 -3.30 -7.36
CA VAL A 87 -1.04 -3.10 -8.78
C VAL A 87 -1.83 -1.82 -8.95
N ALA A 88 -1.43 -0.99 -9.91
CA ALA A 88 -2.16 0.23 -10.20
C ALA A 88 -3.49 -0.08 -10.86
N VAL A 89 -4.56 0.40 -10.24
CA VAL A 89 -5.90 0.25 -10.78
C VAL A 89 -6.28 1.48 -11.58
N ASP A 90 -5.78 2.66 -11.21
CA ASP A 90 -6.22 3.91 -11.83
C ASP A 90 -5.13 4.74 -12.52
N ARG A 91 -4.08 5.10 -11.79
CA ARG A 91 -3.06 6.05 -12.22
C ARG A 91 -1.84 5.33 -12.81
N GLU A 92 -2.04 4.59 -13.90
CA GLU A 92 -0.99 3.77 -14.52
C GLU A 92 0.26 4.57 -14.93
N GLU A 93 0.08 5.79 -15.41
CA GLU A 93 1.17 6.67 -15.86
C GLU A 93 2.10 7.09 -14.72
N GLU A 94 1.57 7.19 -13.49
CA GLU A 94 2.29 7.65 -12.30
C GLU A 94 3.01 6.52 -11.56
N VAL A 95 2.81 5.26 -11.95
CA VAL A 95 3.33 4.08 -11.23
C VAL A 95 4.85 4.06 -11.12
N LYS A 96 5.55 4.60 -12.12
CA LYS A 96 7.02 4.73 -12.11
C LYS A 96 7.52 5.57 -10.93
N GLU A 97 6.72 6.52 -10.47
CA GLU A 97 7.03 7.41 -9.36
C GLU A 97 6.49 6.87 -8.02
N ALA A 98 5.65 5.85 -8.07
CA ALA A 98 4.91 5.36 -6.92
C ALA A 98 5.77 4.66 -5.86
N ASP A 99 7.03 4.35 -6.15
CA ASP A 99 8.07 3.87 -5.23
C ASP A 99 9.41 4.59 -5.42
N ASN A 100 9.36 5.89 -5.75
CA ASN A 100 10.53 6.74 -5.87
C ASN A 100 10.56 7.82 -4.77
N PRO A 101 11.24 7.57 -3.63
CA PRO A 101 11.31 8.53 -2.52
C PRO A 101 11.88 9.90 -2.91
N ARG A 102 12.71 10.00 -3.96
CA ARG A 102 13.25 11.30 -4.41
C ARG A 102 12.15 12.18 -4.99
N VAL A 103 11.27 11.59 -5.80
CA VAL A 103 10.11 12.28 -6.39
C VAL A 103 9.09 12.63 -5.31
N TRP A 104 8.93 11.78 -4.29
CA TRP A 104 7.99 12.02 -3.19
C TRP A 104 8.30 13.28 -2.38
N ILE A 105 9.59 13.60 -2.19
CA ILE A 105 10.01 14.77 -1.42
C ILE A 105 9.55 16.08 -2.08
N THR A 106 9.47 16.10 -3.42
CA THR A 106 9.10 17.29 -4.20
C THR A 106 7.62 17.34 -4.59
N ARG A 107 6.87 16.24 -4.39
CA ARG A 107 5.43 16.20 -4.66
C ARG A 107 4.63 16.78 -3.49
N ASP A 108 3.47 17.33 -3.80
CA ASP A 108 2.49 17.65 -2.78
C ASP A 108 1.93 16.38 -2.12
N ILE A 109 1.58 16.49 -0.84
CA ILE A 109 1.15 15.34 -0.04
C ILE A 109 -0.15 14.74 -0.58
N GLU A 110 -1.05 15.54 -1.15
CA GLU A 110 -2.33 15.06 -1.68
C GLU A 110 -2.12 14.21 -2.93
N SER A 111 -1.28 14.66 -3.87
CA SER A 111 -0.89 13.92 -5.07
C SER A 111 -0.14 12.64 -4.73
N LEU A 112 0.81 12.70 -3.79
CA LEU A 112 1.52 11.50 -3.32
C LEU A 112 0.55 10.47 -2.73
N LEU A 113 -0.38 10.93 -1.88
CA LEU A 113 -1.41 10.06 -1.31
C LEU A 113 -2.35 9.52 -2.40
N ALA A 114 -2.83 10.34 -3.33
CA ALA A 114 -3.71 9.90 -4.40
C ALA A 114 -3.04 8.83 -5.29
N MET A 115 -1.76 9.02 -5.64
CA MET A 115 -0.96 8.04 -6.36
C MET A 115 -0.85 6.72 -5.57
N ARG A 116 -0.34 6.77 -4.34
CA ARG A 116 -0.13 5.58 -3.49
C ARG A 116 -1.41 4.84 -3.16
N LEU A 117 -2.48 5.57 -2.87
CA LEU A 117 -3.79 5.02 -2.54
C LEU A 117 -4.56 4.51 -3.77
N SER A 118 -4.07 4.76 -4.99
CA SER A 118 -4.61 4.14 -6.21
C SER A 118 -4.07 2.72 -6.46
N LEU A 119 -3.02 2.32 -5.74
CA LEU A 119 -2.43 0.98 -5.83
C LEU A 119 -3.23 -0.01 -5.01
N LEU A 120 -3.70 -1.07 -5.65
CA LEU A 120 -4.36 -2.19 -5.01
C LEU A 120 -3.34 -3.17 -4.47
N TYR A 121 -3.49 -3.53 -3.19
CA TYR A 121 -2.68 -4.54 -2.54
C TYR A 121 -3.33 -5.92 -2.67
N GLY A 122 -2.87 -6.69 -3.64
CA GLY A 122 -3.24 -8.09 -3.84
C GLY A 122 -2.35 -8.99 -3.01
N ARG A 123 -2.91 -9.68 -2.02
CA ARG A 123 -2.13 -10.41 -1.00
C ARG A 123 -2.66 -11.80 -0.68
N GLU A 124 -1.75 -12.65 -0.21
CA GLU A 124 -2.05 -13.99 0.29
C GLU A 124 -1.27 -14.25 1.59
N VAL A 125 -1.64 -15.28 2.36
CA VAL A 125 -0.92 -15.69 3.56
C VAL A 125 -0.03 -16.90 3.26
N LYS A 126 1.29 -16.69 3.31
CA LYS A 126 2.29 -17.74 3.07
C LYS A 126 3.22 -17.90 4.27
N PRO A 127 3.72 -19.11 4.54
CA PRO A 127 4.82 -19.28 5.48
C PRO A 127 6.09 -18.65 4.90
N VAL A 128 6.95 -18.08 5.74
CA VAL A 128 8.23 -17.49 5.29
C VAL A 128 9.18 -18.50 4.61
N SER A 129 8.99 -19.80 4.86
CA SER A 129 9.72 -20.87 4.16
C SER A 129 9.38 -20.95 2.67
N ALA A 130 8.21 -20.46 2.24
CA ALA A 130 7.78 -20.47 0.83
C ALA A 130 8.77 -19.72 -0.08
N ALA A 131 9.43 -18.68 0.44
CA ALA A 131 10.44 -17.92 -0.29
C ALA A 131 11.68 -18.73 -0.72
N ARG A 132 11.90 -19.91 -0.11
CA ARG A 132 12.99 -20.85 -0.44
C ARG A 132 12.50 -22.17 -1.05
N ALA A 133 11.19 -22.40 -1.05
CA ALA A 133 10.59 -23.69 -1.40
C ALA A 133 10.07 -23.74 -2.85
N GLY A 134 10.34 -22.71 -3.66
CA GLY A 134 9.86 -22.61 -5.04
C GLY A 134 8.35 -22.41 -5.13
N ASP A 135 7.75 -21.66 -4.19
CA ASP A 135 6.35 -21.28 -4.30
C ASP A 135 6.19 -20.22 -5.40
N LYS A 136 5.40 -20.53 -6.43
CA LYS A 136 5.20 -19.67 -7.61
C LYS A 136 4.82 -18.23 -7.26
N MET A 137 3.97 -18.04 -6.24
CA MET A 137 3.56 -16.71 -5.80
C MET A 137 4.75 -15.92 -5.23
N ALA A 138 5.59 -16.59 -4.44
CA ALA A 138 6.80 -15.99 -3.90
C ALA A 138 7.84 -15.69 -4.99
N GLU A 139 8.00 -16.58 -5.98
CA GLU A 139 8.89 -16.37 -7.13
C GLU A 139 8.46 -15.16 -7.96
N ASN A 140 7.18 -15.08 -8.35
CA ASN A 140 6.66 -13.94 -9.12
C ASN A 140 6.84 -12.60 -8.35
N MET A 141 6.69 -12.62 -7.03
CA MET A 141 6.97 -11.44 -6.20
C MET A 141 8.45 -11.08 -6.15
N GLN A 142 9.34 -12.07 -6.13
CA GLN A 142 10.79 -11.83 -6.20
C GLN A 142 11.16 -11.23 -7.54
N GLU A 143 10.61 -11.75 -8.65
CA GLU A 143 10.82 -11.19 -9.99
C GLU A 143 10.32 -9.75 -10.09
N LEU A 144 9.11 -9.47 -9.59
CA LEU A 144 8.57 -8.11 -9.51
C LEU A 144 9.48 -7.17 -8.71
N ALA A 145 9.97 -7.63 -7.56
CA ALA A 145 10.85 -6.83 -6.70
C ALA A 145 12.24 -6.58 -7.32
N MET A 146 12.71 -7.48 -8.19
CA MET A 146 13.97 -7.33 -8.93
C MET A 146 13.82 -6.45 -10.18
N SER A 147 12.60 -6.13 -10.59
CA SER A 147 12.38 -5.31 -11.78
C SER A 147 12.91 -3.89 -11.59
N SER A 148 13.49 -3.33 -12.65
CA SER A 148 13.93 -1.93 -12.69
C SER A 148 12.83 -0.96 -13.16
N LYS A 149 11.77 -1.49 -13.77
CA LYS A 149 10.66 -0.73 -14.36
C LYS A 149 9.33 -1.32 -13.92
N PRO A 150 8.23 -0.56 -13.92
CA PRO A 150 6.92 -1.14 -13.67
C PRO A 150 6.63 -2.29 -14.63
N VAL A 151 6.11 -3.38 -14.09
CA VAL A 151 5.78 -4.61 -14.82
C VAL A 151 4.27 -4.74 -14.84
N TYR A 152 3.70 -5.07 -15.98
CA TYR A 152 2.27 -5.38 -16.03
C TYR A 152 2.01 -6.70 -15.33
N THR A 153 1.09 -6.67 -14.37
CA THR A 153 0.77 -7.79 -13.49
C THR A 153 -0.72 -8.03 -13.52
N GLU A 154 -1.09 -9.30 -13.60
CA GLU A 154 -2.46 -9.75 -13.46
C GLU A 154 -2.68 -10.33 -12.07
N LEU A 155 -3.75 -9.88 -11.41
CA LEU A 155 -4.18 -10.38 -10.11
C LEU A 155 -5.57 -10.99 -10.25
N GLU A 156 -5.66 -12.28 -9.94
CA GLU A 156 -6.93 -12.96 -9.81
C GLU A 156 -7.31 -13.08 -8.33
N SER A 157 -8.54 -12.66 -8.00
CA SER A 157 -9.07 -12.65 -6.64
C SER A 157 -10.33 -13.50 -6.51
N ASP A 158 -10.51 -14.11 -5.33
CA ASP A 158 -11.69 -14.91 -5.00
C ASP A 158 -12.96 -14.05 -4.91
N LYS A 159 -12.78 -12.82 -4.46
CA LYS A 159 -13.82 -11.85 -4.12
C LYS A 159 -13.41 -10.48 -4.59
N ARG A 160 -14.42 -9.64 -4.80
CA ARG A 160 -14.22 -8.22 -5.12
C ARG A 160 -13.30 -7.57 -4.08
N PRO A 161 -12.27 -6.83 -4.53
CA PRO A 161 -11.39 -6.09 -3.64
C PRO A 161 -12.15 -5.17 -2.69
N LEU A 162 -11.68 -5.12 -1.45
CA LEU A 162 -12.22 -4.25 -0.43
C LEU A 162 -11.61 -2.86 -0.60
N LEU A 163 -12.47 -1.85 -0.76
CA LEU A 163 -12.06 -0.45 -0.82
C LEU A 163 -11.60 0.03 0.56
N ARG A 164 -10.35 -0.27 0.91
CA ARG A 164 -9.78 -0.05 2.24
C ARG A 164 -8.33 0.40 2.13
N ALA A 165 -8.09 1.70 2.30
CA ALA A 165 -6.72 2.22 2.40
C ALA A 165 -5.95 1.59 3.58
N GLY A 166 -4.69 1.24 3.32
CA GLY A 166 -3.72 0.79 4.30
C GLY A 166 -2.81 1.93 4.74
N PHE A 167 -2.75 2.17 6.05
CA PHE A 167 -1.78 3.06 6.67
C PHE A 167 -1.06 2.25 7.74
N LEU A 168 0.22 1.95 7.51
CA LEU A 168 1.05 1.19 8.45
C LEU A 168 2.23 2.07 8.84
N ALA A 169 2.69 1.97 10.08
CA ALA A 169 3.76 2.82 10.60
C ALA A 169 5.10 2.68 9.83
N ARG A 170 5.31 1.58 9.12
CA ARG A 170 6.58 1.25 8.43
C ARG A 170 6.40 1.00 6.93
N THR A 171 5.24 1.31 6.38
CA THR A 171 4.96 1.08 4.96
C THR A 171 4.27 2.31 4.41
N ALA A 172 4.67 2.72 3.19
CA ALA A 172 3.95 3.73 2.46
C ALA A 172 2.47 3.31 2.30
N PRO A 173 1.55 4.28 2.27
CA PRO A 173 0.14 3.98 2.18
C PRO A 173 -0.18 3.21 0.89
N PHE A 174 -1.25 2.45 0.93
CA PHE A 174 -1.76 1.69 -0.22
C PHE A 174 -3.29 1.73 -0.23
N GLY A 175 -3.85 1.45 -1.39
CA GLY A 175 -5.26 1.57 -1.70
C GLY A 175 -6.08 0.33 -1.36
N PRO A 176 -7.00 -0.10 -2.25
CA PRO A 176 -7.86 -1.25 -2.04
C PRO A 176 -7.06 -2.52 -1.74
N VAL A 177 -7.70 -3.50 -1.10
CA VAL A 177 -7.06 -4.76 -0.71
C VAL A 177 -7.85 -5.93 -1.26
N ALA A 178 -7.17 -6.86 -1.91
CA ALA A 178 -7.75 -8.11 -2.39
C ALA A 178 -7.00 -9.30 -1.82
N ASN A 179 -7.73 -10.37 -1.50
CA ASN A 179 -7.09 -11.67 -1.33
C ASN A 179 -7.00 -12.31 -2.71
N VAL A 180 -5.79 -12.74 -3.09
CA VAL A 180 -5.50 -13.23 -4.43
C VAL A 180 -5.35 -14.74 -4.43
N LEU A 181 -5.80 -15.37 -5.51
CA LEU A 181 -5.62 -16.78 -5.82
C LEU A 181 -4.35 -16.98 -6.64
N GLN A 182 -4.10 -16.04 -7.56
CA GLN A 182 -2.95 -16.07 -8.46
C GLN A 182 -2.49 -14.66 -8.77
N LEU A 183 -1.17 -14.53 -8.98
CA LEU A 183 -0.51 -13.34 -9.48
C LEU A 183 0.39 -13.80 -10.63
N ASN A 184 0.26 -13.18 -11.80
CA ASN A 184 1.11 -13.43 -12.97
C ASN A 184 1.76 -12.14 -13.45
#